data_AF-A0A077ZCM5-F1
#
_entry.id   AF-A0A077ZCM5-F1
#
_cell.length_a   1.000
_cell.length_b   1.000
_cell.length_c   1.000
_cell.angle_alpha   90.00
_cell.angle_beta   90.00
_cell.angle_gamma   90.00
#
_symmetry.space_group_name_H-M   'P 1'
#
loop_
_entity.id
_entity.type
_entity.pdbx_description
1 polymer ?
#
loop_
_entity_poly.entity_id
_entity_poly.type
_entity_poly.pdbx_seq_one_letter_code
_entity_poly.pdbx_strand_id
1 'polypeptide(L)'
;MSNGGSVSNSKNQSSKDTASVPQYSIPTAQPQSKYSQLLAVIEELGKDIRPTYSGNKMSAERLKRSIIHARILVRECILETERAAGRGGQL
;
A
#
# COMPACT_ATOMS: atom_id res chain seq x y z
N MET A 1 -46.13 40.51 8.92
CA MET A 1 -45.03 39.61 8.47
C MET A 1 -45.13 38.39 9.37
N SER A 2 -45.80 37.35 8.87
CA SER A 2 -46.55 36.38 9.68
C SER A 2 -46.03 34.96 9.51
N ASN A 3 -45.81 34.31 10.67
CA ASN A 3 -46.09 32.92 11.07
C ASN A 3 -45.74 31.68 10.22
N GLY A 4 -45.29 30.66 10.96
CA GLY A 4 -45.58 29.22 10.74
C GLY A 4 -44.30 28.42 10.41
N GLY A 5 -43.83 27.43 11.16
CA GLY A 5 -44.48 26.53 12.13
C GLY A 5 -44.62 25.13 11.51
N SER A 6 -43.82 24.16 11.97
CA SER A 6 -43.96 22.67 11.88
C SER A 6 -42.61 22.07 12.33
N VAL A 7 -42.36 21.58 13.55
CA VAL A 7 -42.89 20.42 14.32
C VAL A 7 -42.84 19.09 13.56
N SER A 8 -42.01 18.14 14.06
CA SER A 8 -42.13 16.65 14.05
C SER A 8 -40.77 16.03 14.44
N ASN A 9 -40.47 15.80 15.72
CA ASN A 9 -40.67 14.57 16.49
C ASN A 9 -40.27 13.25 15.80
N SER A 10 -39.16 12.63 16.25
CA SER A 10 -39.08 11.16 16.43
C SER A 10 -37.97 10.78 17.39
N LYS A 11 -38.44 10.44 18.59
CA LYS A 11 -37.77 9.77 19.71
C LYS A 11 -37.39 8.36 19.27
N ASN A 12 -36.12 7.97 19.36
CA ASN A 12 -35.77 6.55 19.41
C ASN A 12 -34.71 6.32 20.49
N GLN A 13 -35.22 6.07 21.71
CA GLN A 13 -34.48 5.46 22.79
C GLN A 13 -34.43 3.95 22.49
N SER A 14 -33.24 3.40 22.26
CA SER A 14 -33.01 1.96 22.31
C SER A 14 -31.65 1.69 22.92
N SER A 15 -31.71 1.26 24.18
CA SER A 15 -30.61 0.85 25.03
C SER A 15 -29.84 -0.33 24.44
N LYS A 16 -28.53 -0.18 24.24
CA LYS A 16 -27.57 -1.30 24.23
C LYS A 16 -26.22 -0.79 24.71
N ASP A 17 -26.00 -0.85 26.02
CA ASP A 17 -24.66 -0.85 26.62
C ASP A 17 -23.96 -2.17 26.24
N THR A 18 -23.51 -2.27 25.00
CA THR A 18 -22.56 -3.29 24.55
C THR A 18 -21.19 -2.64 24.51
N ALA A 19 -20.32 -3.05 25.44
CA ALA A 19 -18.92 -2.67 25.46
C ALA A 19 -18.26 -2.99 24.10
N SER A 20 -17.92 -1.96 23.35
CA SER A 20 -17.19 -2.08 22.09
C SER A 20 -15.73 -2.43 22.40
N VAL A 21 -15.31 -3.65 22.06
CA VAL A 21 -13.89 -4.02 22.03
C VAL A 21 -13.20 -3.21 20.93
N PRO A 22 -12.01 -2.62 21.16
CA PRO A 22 -11.27 -1.94 20.11
C PRO A 22 -10.89 -2.96 19.04
N GLN A 23 -11.61 -2.94 17.93
CA GLN A 23 -11.37 -3.77 16.77
C GLN A 23 -10.14 -3.20 16.06
N TYR A 24 -8.97 -3.78 16.32
CA TYR A 24 -7.78 -3.54 15.49
C TYR A 24 -8.06 -4.09 14.09
N SER A 25 -8.49 -3.22 13.19
CA SER A 25 -8.46 -3.52 11.76
C SER A 25 -6.99 -3.60 11.36
N ILE A 26 -6.49 -4.81 11.16
CA ILE A 26 -5.24 -5.00 10.43
C ILE A 26 -5.54 -4.48 9.03
N PRO A 27 -4.88 -3.41 8.53
CA PRO A 27 -5.01 -3.07 7.14
C PRO A 27 -4.53 -4.31 6.38
N THR A 28 -5.46 -5.01 5.74
CA THR A 28 -5.14 -6.01 4.74
C THR A 28 -4.51 -5.21 3.60
N ALA A 29 -3.20 -4.99 3.69
CA ALA A 29 -2.43 -4.45 2.61
C ALA A 29 -2.66 -5.40 1.44
N GLN A 30 -3.51 -4.99 0.51
CA GLN A 30 -3.72 -5.69 -0.74
C GLN A 30 -2.33 -6.03 -1.27
N PRO A 31 -2.07 -7.29 -1.71
CA PRO A 31 -0.77 -7.67 -2.22
C PRO A 31 -0.36 -6.61 -3.25
N GLN A 32 0.64 -5.80 -2.89
CA GLN A 32 1.03 -4.68 -3.73
C GLN A 32 1.41 -5.26 -5.08
N SER A 33 0.85 -4.72 -6.16
CA SER A 33 1.23 -5.16 -7.51
C SER A 33 2.75 -5.08 -7.66
N LYS A 34 3.37 -5.94 -8.49
CA LYS A 34 4.82 -5.87 -8.74
C LYS A 34 5.27 -4.47 -9.15
N TYR A 35 4.41 -3.74 -9.88
CA TYR A 35 4.63 -2.34 -10.23
C TYR A 35 4.67 -1.42 -9.00
N SER A 36 3.69 -1.55 -8.09
CA SER A 36 3.67 -0.78 -6.83
C SER A 36 4.89 -1.09 -5.95
N GLN A 37 5.30 -2.35 -5.87
CA GLN A 37 6.52 -2.74 -5.14
C GLN A 37 7.77 -2.12 -5.77
N LEU A 38 7.87 -2.15 -7.11
CA LEU A 38 8.98 -1.55 -7.83
C LEU A 38 9.05 -0.03 -7.61
N LEU A 39 7.92 0.66 -7.65
CA LEU A 39 7.84 2.09 -7.37
C LEU A 39 8.32 2.42 -5.95
N ALA A 40 7.87 1.67 -4.96
CA ALA A 40 8.32 1.82 -3.57
C ALA A 40 9.83 1.64 -3.42
N VAL A 41 10.42 0.64 -4.10
CA VAL A 41 11.87 0.43 -4.09
C VAL A 41 12.62 1.62 -4.73
N ILE A 42 12.11 2.17 -5.84
CA ILE A 42 12.70 3.35 -6.49
C ILE A 42 12.67 4.57 -5.58
N GLU A 43 11.57 4.80 -4.85
CA GLU A 43 11.47 5.89 -3.87
C GLU A 43 12.50 5.75 -2.75
N GLU A 44 12.69 4.54 -2.21
CA GLU A 44 13.70 4.27 -1.18
C GLU A 44 15.13 4.48 -1.70
N LEU A 45 15.42 4.06 -2.93
CA LEU A 45 16.72 4.33 -3.57
C LEU A 45 17.01 5.83 -3.60
N GLY A 46 16.02 6.66 -3.95
CA GLY A 46 16.15 8.11 -3.96
C GLY A 46 16.59 8.71 -2.62
N LYS A 47 16.12 8.15 -1.50
CA LYS A 47 16.44 8.61 -0.14
C LYS A 47 17.89 8.31 0.27
N ASP A 48 18.43 7.17 -0.16
CA ASP A 48 19.77 6.73 0.22
C ASP A 48 20.89 7.20 -0.73
N ILE A 49 20.57 7.65 -1.95
CA ILE A 49 21.58 8.10 -2.94
C ILE A 49 22.44 9.26 -2.39
N ARG A 50 21.82 10.35 -1.92
CA ARG A 50 22.55 11.54 -1.44
C ARG A 50 23.43 11.23 -0.22
N PRO A 51 22.92 10.59 0.86
CA PRO A 51 23.74 10.22 2.00
C PRO A 51 24.85 9.20 1.69
N THR A 52 24.68 8.37 0.66
CA THR A 52 25.72 7.43 0.21
C THR A 52 26.92 8.17 -0.35
N TYR A 53 26.70 9.22 -1.17
CA TYR A 53 27.80 10.05 -1.70
C TYR A 53 28.56 10.81 -0.60
N SER A 54 27.92 11.13 0.54
CA SER A 54 28.60 11.72 1.69
C SER A 54 29.30 10.71 2.60
N GLY A 55 29.40 9.44 2.20
CA GLY A 55 30.12 8.39 2.94
C GLY A 55 29.31 7.71 4.05
N ASN A 56 27.98 7.86 4.09
CA ASN A 56 27.18 7.18 5.09
C ASN A 56 27.11 5.66 4.84
N LYS A 57 27.80 4.88 5.69
CA LYS A 57 27.89 3.41 5.55
C LYS A 57 26.51 2.73 5.59
N MET A 58 25.62 3.17 6.47
CA MET A 58 24.27 2.59 6.60
C MET A 58 23.44 2.80 5.33
N SER A 59 23.44 4.02 4.79
CA SER A 59 22.75 4.32 3.52
C SER A 59 23.36 3.54 2.35
N ALA A 60 24.68 3.37 2.31
CA ALA A 60 25.33 2.57 1.27
C ALA A 60 24.88 1.10 1.33
N GLU A 61 24.73 0.52 2.53
CA GLU A 61 24.20 -0.83 2.68
C GLU A 61 22.73 -0.96 2.27
N ARG A 62 21.89 -0.01 2.68
CA ARG A 62 20.48 0.05 2.29
C ARG A 62 20.33 0.18 0.79
N LEU A 63 21.10 1.08 0.16
CA LEU A 63 21.12 1.27 -1.28
C LEU A 63 21.45 -0.03 -2.01
N LYS A 64 22.50 -0.75 -1.60
CA LYS A 64 22.85 -2.06 -2.16
C LYS A 64 21.70 -3.07 -2.05
N ARG A 65 21.05 -3.15 -0.88
CA ARG A 65 19.92 -4.07 -0.64
C ARG A 65 18.73 -3.72 -1.54
N SER A 66 18.37 -2.44 -1.63
CA SER A 66 17.27 -1.97 -2.48
C SER A 66 17.52 -2.23 -3.97
N ILE A 67 18.77 -2.09 -4.45
CA ILE A 67 19.14 -2.43 -5.83
C ILE A 67 18.99 -3.94 -6.10
N ILE A 68 19.45 -4.78 -5.17
CA ILE A 68 19.31 -6.25 -5.29
C ILE A 68 17.82 -6.63 -5.30
N HIS A 69 17.02 -6.02 -4.42
CA HIS A 69 15.59 -6.26 -4.35
C HIS A 69 14.87 -5.87 -5.65
N ALA A 70 15.14 -4.68 -6.19
CA ALA A 70 14.62 -4.25 -7.50
C ALA A 70 14.96 -5.26 -8.60
N ARG A 71 16.20 -5.77 -8.64
CA ARG A 71 16.63 -6.74 -9.64
C ARG A 71 15.88 -8.07 -9.52
N ILE A 72 15.57 -8.53 -8.30
CA ILE A 72 14.77 -9.75 -8.08
C ILE A 72 13.34 -9.51 -8.58
N LEU A 73 12.71 -8.41 -8.18
CA LEU A 73 11.34 -8.06 -8.60
C LEU A 73 11.21 -7.97 -10.12
N VAL A 74 12.18 -7.35 -10.80
CA VAL A 74 12.19 -7.25 -12.27
C VAL A 74 12.29 -8.64 -12.91
N ARG A 75 13.15 -9.53 -12.38
CA ARG A 75 13.23 -10.92 -12.88
C ARG A 75 11.91 -11.66 -12.71
N GLU A 76 11.25 -11.50 -11.58
CA GLU A 76 9.93 -12.10 -11.34
C GLU A 76 8.85 -11.54 -12.25
N CYS A 77 8.93 -10.25 -12.61
CA CYS A 77 8.00 -9.61 -13.55
C CYS A 77 8.20 -10.14 -14.97
N ILE A 78 9.45 -10.27 -15.42
CA ILE A 78 9.80 -10.86 -16.71
C ILE A 78 9.29 -12.30 -16.78
N LEU A 79 9.60 -13.15 -15.80
CA LEU A 79 9.18 -14.55 -15.76
C LEU A 79 7.66 -14.71 -15.74
N GLU A 80 6.94 -13.85 -15.03
CA GLU A 80 5.47 -13.87 -15.02
C GLU A 80 4.91 -13.50 -16.40
N THR A 81 5.51 -12.52 -17.07
CA THR A 81 5.11 -12.09 -18.42
C THR A 81 5.41 -13.18 -19.45
N GLU A 82 6.57 -13.83 -19.38
CA GLU A 82 6.93 -14.97 -20.24
C GLU A 82 5.98 -16.15 -20.04
N ARG A 83 5.58 -16.46 -18.80
CA ARG A 83 4.60 -17.53 -18.52
C ARG A 83 3.20 -17.18 -19.01
N ALA A 84 2.80 -15.92 -18.92
CA ALA A 84 1.53 -15.45 -19.46
C ALA A 84 1.52 -15.53 -21.00
N ALA A 85 2.60 -15.10 -21.64
CA ALA A 85 2.76 -15.18 -23.10
C ALA A 85 2.84 -16.63 -23.60
N GLY A 86 3.57 -17.50 -22.90
CA GLY A 86 3.71 -18.92 -23.26
C GLY A 86 2.42 -19.74 -23.10
N ARG A 87 1.44 -19.25 -22.31
CA ARG A 87 0.10 -19.87 -22.20
C ARG A 87 -0.91 -19.33 -23.22
N GLY A 88 -0.64 -18.19 -23.86
CA GLY A 88 -1.52 -17.56 -24.83
C GLY A 88 -1.36 -18.04 -26.28
N GLY A 89 -0.40 -18.92 -26.58
CA GLY A 89 -0.09 -19.41 -27.92
C GLY A 89 -0.58 -20.82 -28.26
N GLN A 90 -1.59 -21.34 -27.56
CA GLN A 90 -2.25 -22.63 -27.87
C GLN A 90 -3.74 -22.40 -28.20
N LEU A 91 -4.01 -21.76 -29.34
CA LEU A 91 -5.27 -21.79 -30.12
C LEU A 91 -4.89 -21.50 -31.58
#